data_AF-A0A2P4QUW2-F1
#
_entry.id   AF-A0A2P4QUW2-F1
#
_cell.length_a   1.000
_cell.length_b   1.000
_cell.length_c   1.000
_cell.angle_alpha   90.00
_cell.angle_beta   90.00
_cell.angle_gamma   90.00
#
_symmetry.space_group_name_H-M   'P 1'
#
loop_
_entity.id
_entity.type
_entity.pdbx_description
1 polymer ?
#
loop_
_entity_poly.entity_id
_entity_poly.type
_entity_poly.pdbx_seq_one_letter_code
_entity_poly.pdbx_strand_id
1 'polypeptide(L)'
;MEDIVDWSFTREWINTNPLDTPCSAKLSKIQGNKIKKLNFAHPTIDIQQRNYPRLYPRGIIPCVECNSAKDNNEHIGLCTAHTTIITQLISDASDILLTLMLEETAEQNYALRNTIKESKLFDISFELFLFKDHPFYLLIHHLVPKDLTDIFYNYIPKKKKRFEIFIKFMNIIMANIDAHIWTLLKIKRNFIGKTTIQIMIVRIRTRTSIDKEIILVINIIPIFPPLIIAVVVSLITTPIFDGRRVIFYIRVLENHIEIEFGSI
;
A
#
# COMPACT_ATOMS: atom_id res chain seq x y z
N MET A 1 -7.54 -0.05 25.32
CA MET A 1 -7.84 0.05 23.87
C MET A 1 -9.36 0.14 23.63
N GLU A 2 -10.21 -0.53 24.41
CA GLU A 2 -11.67 -0.36 24.33
C GLU A 2 -12.14 1.09 24.58
N ASP A 3 -11.41 1.86 25.38
CA ASP A 3 -11.80 3.24 25.69
C ASP A 3 -11.40 4.29 24.65
N ILE A 4 -10.63 3.95 23.62
CA ILE A 4 -10.20 4.90 22.58
C ILE A 4 -10.86 4.66 21.22
N VAL A 5 -11.54 3.52 21.05
CA VAL A 5 -12.28 3.18 19.83
C VAL A 5 -13.77 3.43 20.07
N ASP A 6 -14.44 4.11 19.14
CA ASP A 6 -15.90 4.13 19.07
C ASP A 6 -16.39 2.92 18.27
N TRP A 7 -16.84 1.89 18.99
CA TRP A 7 -17.35 0.66 18.36
C TRP A 7 -18.69 0.86 17.64
N SER A 8 -19.50 1.85 18.02
CA SER A 8 -20.77 2.14 17.34
C SER A 8 -20.50 2.69 15.94
N PHE A 9 -19.62 3.69 15.84
CA PHE A 9 -19.23 4.27 14.55
C PHE A 9 -18.37 3.30 13.73
N THR A 10 -17.49 2.53 14.37
CA THR A 10 -16.73 1.48 13.70
C THR A 10 -17.68 0.47 13.05
N ARG A 11 -18.68 -0.03 13.79
CA ARG A 11 -19.69 -0.96 13.26
C ARG A 11 -20.45 -0.34 12.08
N GLU A 12 -20.87 0.92 12.19
CA GLU A 12 -21.56 1.61 11.11
C GLU A 12 -20.69 1.69 9.85
N TRP A 13 -19.42 2.09 10.01
CA TRP A 13 -18.45 2.18 8.92
C TRP A 13 -18.19 0.84 8.23
N ILE A 14 -18.00 -0.23 9.00
CA ILE A 14 -17.77 -1.57 8.46
C ILE A 14 -18.98 -2.04 7.66
N ASN A 15 -20.20 -1.76 8.14
CA ASN A 15 -21.44 -2.19 7.49
C ASN A 15 -21.91 -1.27 6.36
N THR A 16 -21.29 -0.10 6.19
CA THR A 16 -21.65 0.84 5.13
C THR A 16 -21.50 0.19 3.76
N ASN A 17 -22.60 0.19 3.01
CA ASN A 17 -22.66 -0.29 1.64
C ASN A 17 -22.47 0.89 0.66
N PRO A 18 -21.32 1.00 -0.02
CA PRO A 18 -21.10 2.05 -1.00
C PRO A 18 -21.73 1.72 -2.37
N LEU A 19 -22.48 0.62 -2.49
CA LEU A 19 -23.11 0.16 -3.72
C LEU A 19 -24.63 0.26 -3.58
N ASP A 20 -25.32 0.52 -4.70
CA ASP A 20 -26.79 0.54 -4.76
C ASP A 20 -27.43 -0.86 -4.69
N THR A 21 -26.63 -1.90 -4.44
CA THR A 21 -27.09 -3.30 -4.40
C THR A 21 -26.86 -3.91 -3.01
N PRO A 22 -27.90 -4.46 -2.36
CA PRO A 22 -27.80 -4.93 -0.98
C PRO A 22 -26.96 -6.21 -0.83
N CYS A 23 -26.93 -7.06 -1.86
CA CYS A 23 -26.15 -8.30 -1.86
C CYS A 23 -25.36 -8.40 -3.17
N SER A 24 -24.05 -8.24 -3.09
CA SER A 24 -23.16 -8.50 -4.23
C SER A 24 -21.82 -9.06 -3.75
N ALA A 25 -21.20 -9.91 -4.58
CA ALA A 25 -19.85 -10.39 -4.31
C ALA A 25 -18.84 -9.24 -4.15
N LYS A 26 -19.09 -8.11 -4.83
CA LYS A 26 -18.30 -6.88 -4.70
C LYS A 26 -18.43 -6.28 -3.30
N LEU A 27 -19.64 -6.20 -2.74
CA LEU A 27 -19.87 -5.74 -1.37
C LEU A 27 -19.14 -6.62 -0.35
N SER A 28 -19.29 -7.94 -0.46
CA SER A 28 -18.61 -8.89 0.45
C SER A 28 -17.09 -8.75 0.39
N LYS A 29 -16.53 -8.48 -0.80
CA LYS A 29 -15.09 -8.21 -0.96
C LYS A 29 -14.68 -6.91 -0.27
N ILE A 30 -15.48 -5.84 -0.39
CA ILE A 30 -15.21 -4.55 0.27
C ILE A 30 -15.25 -4.72 1.78
N GLN A 31 -16.33 -5.29 2.34
CA GLN A 31 -16.49 -5.50 3.78
C GLN A 31 -15.40 -6.44 4.33
N GLY A 32 -15.13 -7.54 3.62
CA GLY A 32 -14.06 -8.46 3.98
C GLY A 32 -12.68 -7.80 3.98
N ASN A 33 -12.43 -6.84 3.09
CA ASN A 33 -11.19 -6.07 3.11
C ASN A 33 -11.09 -5.17 4.35
N LYS A 34 -12.18 -4.46 4.71
CA LYS A 34 -12.21 -3.63 5.93
C LYS A 34 -11.97 -4.49 7.18
N ILE A 35 -12.66 -5.62 7.31
CA ILE A 35 -12.54 -6.55 8.44
C ILE A 35 -11.11 -7.10 8.56
N LYS A 36 -10.47 -7.46 7.44
CA LYS A 36 -9.08 -7.97 7.47
C LYS A 36 -8.09 -6.94 7.99
N LYS A 37 -8.24 -5.67 7.61
CA LYS A 37 -7.34 -4.58 8.08
C LYS A 37 -7.55 -4.26 9.55
N LEU A 38 -8.82 -4.26 9.99
CA LEU A 38 -9.22 -4.07 11.39
C LEU A 38 -8.71 -5.21 12.30
N ASN A 39 -8.75 -6.46 11.84
CA ASN A 39 -8.32 -7.62 12.62
C ASN A 39 -6.83 -7.97 12.43
N PHE A 40 -6.03 -7.09 11.81
CA PHE A 40 -4.61 -7.36 11.54
C PHE A 40 -4.38 -8.69 10.79
N ALA A 41 -5.33 -9.04 9.91
CA ALA A 41 -5.37 -10.28 9.15
C ALA A 41 -5.16 -10.06 7.64
N HIS A 42 -4.77 -8.85 7.22
CA HIS A 42 -4.37 -8.59 5.85
C HIS A 42 -3.09 -9.38 5.54
N PRO A 43 -2.92 -9.99 4.35
CA PRO A 43 -1.79 -10.87 4.06
C PRO A 43 -0.46 -10.12 3.95
N THR A 44 0.11 -9.73 5.08
CA THR A 44 1.49 -9.25 5.24
C THR A 44 2.48 -10.40 5.09
N ILE A 45 3.75 -10.10 4.93
CA ILE A 45 4.75 -11.12 4.59
C ILE A 45 4.91 -12.14 5.71
N ASP A 46 4.84 -11.73 6.98
CA ASP A 46 4.83 -12.67 8.10
C ASP A 46 3.66 -13.67 8.06
N ILE A 47 2.46 -13.22 7.67
CA ILE A 47 1.30 -14.10 7.49
C ILE A 47 1.48 -15.00 6.27
N GLN A 48 1.98 -14.47 5.15
CA GLN A 48 2.23 -15.25 3.93
C GLN A 48 3.30 -16.30 4.16
N GLN A 49 4.39 -15.96 4.85
CA GLN A 49 5.45 -16.88 5.23
C GLN A 49 4.94 -17.98 6.16
N ARG A 50 4.10 -17.63 7.15
CA ARG A 50 3.46 -18.63 8.04
C ARG A 50 2.59 -19.61 7.26
N ASN A 51 1.80 -19.12 6.32
CA ASN A 51 0.84 -19.95 5.58
C ASN A 51 1.48 -20.70 4.39
N TYR A 52 2.57 -20.18 3.82
CA TYR A 52 3.27 -20.72 2.65
C TYR A 52 4.79 -20.82 2.87
N PRO A 53 5.27 -21.59 3.85
CA PRO A 53 6.68 -21.61 4.26
C PRO A 53 7.66 -22.14 3.20
N ARG A 54 7.17 -22.71 2.10
CA ARG A 54 7.99 -23.15 0.96
C ARG A 54 8.21 -22.05 -0.09
N LEU A 55 7.39 -21.00 -0.10
CA LEU A 55 7.46 -19.89 -1.07
C LEU A 55 8.26 -18.70 -0.53
N TYR A 56 8.45 -18.61 0.78
CA TYR A 56 9.12 -17.49 1.43
C TYR A 56 10.41 -17.97 2.11
N PRO A 57 11.47 -17.13 2.13
CA PRO A 57 12.68 -17.41 2.90
C PRO A 57 12.36 -17.69 4.36
N ARG A 58 13.19 -18.48 5.05
CA ARG A 58 13.07 -18.67 6.51
C ARG A 58 13.67 -17.46 7.24
N GLY A 59 13.13 -17.14 8.42
CA GLY A 59 13.62 -16.02 9.25
C GLY A 59 12.76 -14.76 9.14
N ILE A 60 13.17 -13.67 9.77
CA ILE A 60 12.42 -12.41 9.75
C ILE A 60 12.60 -11.77 8.37
N ILE A 61 11.50 -11.47 7.69
CA ILE A 61 11.51 -10.68 6.46
C ILE A 61 11.23 -9.22 6.83
N PRO A 62 12.15 -8.29 6.51
CA PRO A 62 11.98 -6.88 6.82
C PRO A 62 10.90 -6.25 5.94
N CYS A 63 10.37 -5.12 6.39
CA CYS A 63 9.43 -4.28 5.68
C CYS A 63 10.01 -3.87 4.31
N VAL A 64 9.19 -4.02 3.26
CA VAL A 64 9.58 -3.68 1.87
C VAL A 64 9.89 -2.20 1.65
N GLU A 65 9.48 -1.35 2.58
CA GLU A 65 9.63 0.10 2.48
C GLU A 65 10.83 0.60 3.27
N CYS A 66 10.85 0.37 4.59
CA CYS A 66 11.89 0.92 5.46
C CYS A 66 13.07 -0.01 5.70
N ASN A 67 12.94 -1.31 5.40
CA ASN A 67 13.95 -2.34 5.65
C ASN A 67 14.43 -2.44 7.13
N SER A 68 13.77 -1.77 8.08
CA SER A 68 14.25 -1.61 9.46
C SER A 68 13.40 -2.34 10.50
N ALA A 69 12.17 -2.72 10.15
CA ALA A 69 11.24 -3.44 11.01
C ALA A 69 10.69 -4.68 10.30
N LYS A 70 10.12 -5.62 11.06
CA LYS A 70 9.44 -6.80 10.51
C LYS A 70 8.23 -6.39 9.66
N ASP A 71 8.05 -6.99 8.48
CA ASP A 71 6.82 -6.80 7.69
C ASP A 71 5.66 -7.58 8.33
N ASN A 72 4.85 -6.88 9.11
CA ASN A 72 3.62 -7.39 9.72
C ASN A 72 2.51 -6.33 9.68
N ASN A 73 1.30 -6.71 10.09
CA ASN A 73 0.17 -5.76 10.10
C ASN A 73 0.37 -4.62 11.11
N GLU A 74 1.03 -4.87 12.24
CA GLU A 74 1.24 -3.83 13.26
C GLU A 74 2.12 -2.69 12.76
N HIS A 75 3.09 -3.00 11.90
CA HIS A 75 4.00 -2.01 11.33
C HIS A 75 3.33 -1.09 10.28
N ILE A 76 2.19 -1.49 9.71
CA ILE A 76 1.47 -0.69 8.71
C ILE A 76 0.98 0.60 9.37
N GLY A 77 1.38 1.74 8.82
CA GLY A 77 1.08 3.05 9.43
C GLY A 77 2.11 3.53 10.45
N LEU A 78 3.06 2.70 10.88
CA LEU A 78 4.19 3.09 11.74
C LEU A 78 5.53 3.13 10.97
N CYS A 79 5.49 2.79 9.68
CA CYS A 79 6.65 2.76 8.81
C CYS A 79 7.22 4.16 8.59
N THR A 80 8.51 4.36 8.90
CA THR A 80 9.22 5.64 8.71
C THR A 80 9.27 6.09 7.26
N ALA A 81 9.22 5.16 6.31
CA ALA A 81 9.15 5.48 4.88
C ALA A 81 7.83 6.17 4.49
N HIS A 82 6.79 6.09 5.33
CA HIS A 82 5.47 6.67 5.07
C HIS A 82 5.23 7.95 5.88
N THR A 83 6.17 8.42 6.70
CA THR A 83 5.96 9.55 7.62
C THR A 83 5.43 10.78 6.89
N THR A 84 6.06 11.21 5.79
CA THR A 84 5.62 12.37 4.99
C THR A 84 4.22 12.19 4.39
N ILE A 85 3.88 10.97 3.96
CA ILE A 85 2.55 10.68 3.41
C ILE A 85 1.51 10.72 4.53
N ILE A 86 1.83 10.18 5.71
CA ILE A 86 0.94 10.15 6.86
C ILE A 86 0.67 11.56 7.37
N THR A 87 1.69 12.41 7.50
CA THR A 87 1.48 13.81 7.93
C THR A 87 0.60 14.57 6.94
N GLN A 88 0.78 14.35 5.63
CA GLN A 88 -0.11 14.92 4.61
C GLN A 88 -1.55 14.39 4.76
N LEU A 89 -1.73 13.08 4.91
CA LEU A 89 -3.05 12.47 5.11
C LEU A 89 -3.76 13.01 6.36
N ILE A 90 -3.05 13.26 7.44
CA ILE A 90 -3.59 13.84 8.68
C ILE A 90 -4.03 15.29 8.44
N SER A 91 -3.18 16.10 7.79
CA SER A 91 -3.50 17.49 7.44
C SER A 91 -4.73 17.56 6.54
N ASP A 92 -4.76 16.76 5.46
CA ASP A 92 -5.88 16.69 4.54
C ASP A 92 -7.16 16.26 5.27
N ALA A 93 -7.05 15.29 6.19
CA ALA A 93 -8.19 14.84 6.97
C ALA A 93 -8.77 15.94 7.87
N SER A 94 -7.92 16.76 8.47
CA SER A 94 -8.35 17.93 9.25
C SER A 94 -9.15 18.90 8.37
N ASP A 95 -8.61 19.26 7.20
CA ASP A 95 -9.24 20.21 6.28
C ASP A 95 -10.55 19.68 5.69
N ILE A 96 -10.57 18.39 5.31
CA ILE A 96 -11.78 17.73 4.80
C ILE A 96 -12.87 17.70 5.87
N LEU A 97 -12.54 17.32 7.10
CA LEU A 97 -13.52 17.31 8.19
C LEU A 97 -14.07 18.71 8.42
N LEU A 98 -13.20 19.71 8.50
CA LEU A 98 -13.59 21.08 8.72
C LEU A 98 -14.53 21.60 7.63
N THR A 99 -14.21 21.40 6.35
CA THR A 99 -15.08 21.79 5.24
C THR A 99 -16.45 21.14 5.35
N LEU A 100 -16.49 19.81 5.54
CA LEU A 100 -17.75 19.07 5.65
C LEU A 100 -18.62 19.52 6.83
N MET A 101 -18.00 19.96 7.93
CA MET A 101 -18.72 20.41 9.11
C MET A 101 -19.18 21.87 9.00
N LEU A 102 -18.39 22.75 8.38
CA LEU A 102 -18.77 24.16 8.17
C LEU A 102 -19.98 24.32 7.23
N GLU A 103 -20.15 23.42 6.26
CA GLU A 103 -21.35 23.37 5.41
C GLU A 103 -22.65 23.18 6.21
N GLU A 104 -22.54 22.66 7.43
CA GLU A 104 -23.67 22.22 8.25
C GLU A 104 -23.88 23.09 9.50
N THR A 105 -22.86 23.85 9.92
CA THR A 105 -22.89 24.71 11.11
C THR A 105 -22.53 26.14 10.76
N ALA A 106 -23.52 26.97 10.41
CA ALA A 106 -23.30 28.39 10.07
C ALA A 106 -22.84 29.27 11.26
N GLU A 107 -23.11 28.85 12.50
CA GLU A 107 -22.97 29.69 13.70
C GLU A 107 -21.71 29.38 14.55
N GLN A 108 -20.95 28.32 14.26
CA GLN A 108 -19.93 27.77 15.18
C GLN A 108 -18.51 27.71 14.60
N ASN A 109 -18.22 28.57 13.61
CA ASN A 109 -17.02 28.47 12.78
C ASN A 109 -15.70 28.55 13.56
N TYR A 110 -15.61 29.38 14.60
CA TYR A 110 -14.36 29.55 15.36
C TYR A 110 -14.12 28.40 16.35
N ALA A 111 -15.12 28.05 17.16
CA ALA A 111 -15.01 26.96 18.15
C ALA A 111 -14.75 25.61 17.48
N LEU A 112 -15.42 25.33 16.35
CA LEU A 112 -15.22 24.12 15.57
C LEU A 112 -13.78 24.02 15.04
N ARG A 113 -13.26 25.11 14.47
CA ARG A 113 -11.87 25.18 13.97
C ARG A 113 -10.87 24.89 15.06
N ASN A 114 -11.03 25.49 16.24
CA ASN A 114 -10.14 25.24 17.36
C ASN A 114 -10.25 23.79 17.86
N THR A 115 -11.47 23.25 17.97
CA THR A 115 -11.67 21.85 18.42
C THR A 115 -10.99 20.85 17.48
N ILE A 116 -11.10 21.04 16.16
CA ILE A 116 -10.42 20.19 15.17
C ILE A 116 -8.90 20.36 15.30
N LYS A 117 -8.41 21.60 15.36
CA LYS A 117 -6.96 21.89 15.45
C LYS A 117 -6.31 21.33 16.72
N GLU A 118 -7.04 21.34 17.83
CA GLU A 118 -6.55 20.86 19.14
C GLU A 118 -6.77 19.34 19.34
N SER A 119 -7.47 18.68 18.42
CA SER A 119 -7.71 17.24 18.50
C SER A 119 -6.42 16.46 18.28
N LYS A 120 -6.14 15.50 19.18
CA LYS A 120 -5.02 14.55 19.05
C LYS A 120 -5.10 13.72 17.78
N LEU A 121 -6.27 13.61 17.16
CA LEU A 121 -6.44 12.93 15.88
C LEU A 121 -5.66 13.60 14.75
N PHE A 122 -5.54 14.93 14.82
CA PHE A 122 -4.94 15.75 13.78
C PHE A 122 -3.56 16.32 14.16
N ASP A 123 -2.97 15.80 15.24
CA ASP A 123 -1.64 16.17 15.67
C ASP A 123 -0.60 15.61 14.69
N ILE A 124 0.29 16.48 14.22
CA ILE A 124 1.40 16.15 13.31
C ILE A 124 2.77 16.47 13.92
N SER A 125 2.83 16.74 15.23
CA SER A 125 4.06 17.13 15.93
C SER A 125 5.08 16.00 16.12
N PHE A 126 4.81 14.80 15.60
CA PHE A 126 5.75 13.67 15.64
C PHE A 126 6.87 13.83 14.59
N GLU A 127 8.13 13.66 14.99
CA GLU A 127 9.29 13.96 14.13
C GLU A 127 9.71 12.83 13.18
N LEU A 128 9.58 11.57 13.60
CA LEU A 128 10.20 10.44 12.87
C LEU A 128 9.17 9.46 12.29
N PHE A 129 8.13 9.13 13.06
CA PHE A 129 7.08 8.19 12.67
C PHE A 129 5.85 8.41 13.54
N LEU A 130 4.69 7.97 13.03
CA LEU A 130 3.45 7.92 13.78
C LEU A 130 3.58 6.91 14.92
N PHE A 131 3.21 7.29 16.14
CA PHE A 131 3.19 6.35 17.27
C PHE A 131 1.92 5.48 17.26
N LYS A 132 2.03 4.26 17.83
CA LYS A 132 0.93 3.27 17.85
C LYS A 132 -0.29 3.74 18.65
N ASP A 133 -0.09 4.62 19.62
CA ASP A 133 -1.13 5.23 20.45
C ASP A 133 -1.78 6.47 19.82
N HIS A 134 -1.24 6.97 18.70
CA HIS A 134 -1.84 8.08 17.98
C HIS A 134 -3.22 7.69 17.41
N PRO A 135 -4.30 8.46 17.63
CA PRO A 135 -5.65 8.09 17.20
C PRO A 135 -5.78 7.83 15.69
N PHE A 136 -4.99 8.53 14.86
CA PHE A 136 -4.97 8.32 13.40
C PHE A 136 -4.50 6.92 13.00
N TYR A 137 -3.69 6.24 13.82
CA TYR A 137 -3.31 4.84 13.59
C TYR A 137 -4.55 3.93 13.54
N LEU A 138 -5.57 4.21 14.36
CA LEU A 138 -6.84 3.48 14.31
C LEU A 138 -7.53 3.63 12.94
N LEU A 139 -7.55 4.84 12.37
CA LEU A 139 -8.14 5.08 11.05
C LEU A 139 -7.44 4.30 9.94
N ILE A 140 -6.11 4.19 9.98
CA ILE A 140 -5.33 3.38 9.02
C ILE A 140 -5.82 1.92 9.01
N HIS A 141 -6.29 1.42 10.16
CA HIS A 141 -6.82 0.08 10.36
C HIS A 141 -8.36 0.01 10.31
N HIS A 142 -9.06 1.01 9.75
CA HIS A 142 -10.52 1.07 9.68
C HIS A 142 -11.25 1.05 11.05
N LEU A 143 -10.54 1.34 12.14
CA LEU A 143 -11.10 1.58 13.47
C LEU A 143 -11.39 3.07 13.64
N VAL A 144 -12.52 3.41 14.24
CA VAL A 144 -12.92 4.80 14.43
C VAL A 144 -12.47 5.29 15.81
N PRO A 145 -11.57 6.28 15.91
CA PRO A 145 -11.14 6.83 17.19
C PRO A 145 -12.24 7.69 17.83
N LYS A 146 -12.34 7.66 19.16
CA LYS A 146 -13.29 8.52 19.89
C LYS A 146 -13.03 10.01 19.67
N ASP A 147 -11.77 10.41 19.53
CA ASP A 147 -11.37 11.78 19.19
C ASP A 147 -12.08 12.31 17.94
N LEU A 148 -12.41 11.43 16.98
CA LEU A 148 -13.21 11.81 15.81
C LEU A 148 -14.69 11.97 16.16
N THR A 149 -15.26 10.96 16.82
CA THR A 149 -16.70 10.92 17.09
C THR A 149 -17.14 12.00 18.06
N ASP A 150 -16.29 12.37 19.02
CA ASP A 150 -16.59 13.44 19.99
C ASP A 150 -16.84 14.77 19.28
N ILE A 151 -16.08 15.08 18.21
CA ILE A 151 -16.33 16.26 17.36
C ILE A 151 -17.73 16.17 16.74
N PHE A 152 -18.09 15.01 16.18
CA PHE A 152 -19.42 14.78 15.62
C PHE A 152 -20.55 14.88 16.66
N TYR A 153 -20.34 14.39 17.89
CA TYR A 153 -21.30 14.49 18.98
C TYR A 153 -21.50 15.95 19.43
N ASN A 154 -20.42 16.71 19.53
CA ASN A 154 -20.44 18.09 20.04
C ASN A 154 -21.12 19.08 19.09
N TYR A 155 -20.94 18.90 17.78
CA TYR A 155 -21.37 19.90 16.79
C TYR A 155 -22.59 19.48 15.95
N ILE A 156 -22.91 18.18 15.88
CA ILE A 156 -24.06 17.69 15.09
C ILE A 156 -25.03 16.95 16.00
N PRO A 157 -26.08 17.62 16.53
CA PRO A 157 -27.03 17.01 17.46
C PRO A 157 -27.87 15.89 16.82
N LYS A 158 -28.20 16.05 15.54
CA LYS A 158 -29.09 15.12 14.82
C LYS A 158 -28.33 13.86 14.41
N LYS A 159 -28.64 12.73 15.05
CA LYS A 159 -28.03 11.40 14.80
C LYS A 159 -27.95 11.03 13.32
N LYS A 160 -29.06 11.15 12.57
CA LYS A 160 -29.09 10.80 11.13
C LYS A 160 -28.08 11.61 10.33
N LYS A 161 -28.04 12.92 10.57
CA LYS A 161 -27.14 13.84 9.86
C LYS A 161 -25.69 13.61 10.24
N ARG A 162 -25.44 13.32 11.51
CA ARG A 162 -24.11 12.96 12.03
C ARG A 162 -23.51 11.77 11.29
N PHE A 163 -24.28 10.69 11.16
CA PHE A 163 -23.81 9.52 10.41
C PHE A 163 -23.65 9.80 8.92
N GLU A 164 -24.52 10.61 8.31
CA GLU A 164 -24.36 11.02 6.91
C GLU A 164 -23.01 11.72 6.66
N ILE A 165 -22.67 12.73 7.49
CA ILE A 165 -21.42 13.49 7.36
C ILE A 165 -20.23 12.62 7.70
N PHE A 166 -20.33 11.80 8.76
CA PHE A 166 -19.30 10.84 9.12
C PHE A 166 -18.99 9.86 7.99
N ILE A 167 -20.01 9.29 7.34
CA ILE A 167 -19.80 8.36 6.22
C ILE A 167 -19.19 9.09 5.01
N LYS A 168 -19.60 10.32 4.71
CA LYS A 168 -18.97 11.15 3.67
C LYS A 168 -17.48 11.34 3.96
N PHE A 169 -17.14 11.75 5.18
CA PHE A 169 -15.75 11.91 5.64
C PHE A 169 -14.97 10.59 5.50
N MET A 170 -15.48 9.50 6.05
CA MET A 170 -14.80 8.19 6.04
C MET A 170 -14.57 7.68 4.62
N ASN A 171 -15.51 7.87 3.70
CA ASN A 171 -15.32 7.47 2.30
C ASN A 171 -14.14 8.19 1.65
N ILE A 172 -13.99 9.50 1.89
CA ILE A 172 -12.89 10.29 1.32
C ILE A 172 -11.55 9.86 1.93
N ILE A 173 -11.46 9.84 3.26
CA ILE A 173 -10.19 9.56 3.95
C ILE A 173 -9.73 8.12 3.74
N MET A 174 -10.65 7.16 3.76
CA MET A 174 -10.29 5.75 3.58
C MET A 174 -9.86 5.47 2.14
N ALA A 175 -10.41 6.18 1.15
CA ALA A 175 -9.90 6.10 -0.22
C ALA A 175 -8.45 6.60 -0.31
N ASN A 176 -8.14 7.72 0.35
CA ASN A 176 -6.78 8.28 0.37
C ASN A 176 -5.79 7.37 1.11
N ILE A 177 -6.17 6.85 2.28
CA ILE A 177 -5.38 5.88 3.06
C ILE A 177 -5.13 4.61 2.23
N ASP A 178 -6.16 4.08 1.56
CA ASP A 178 -6.04 2.85 0.79
C ASP A 178 -5.14 3.00 -0.43
N ALA A 179 -5.22 4.15 -1.10
CA ALA A 179 -4.37 4.45 -2.25
C ALA A 179 -2.89 4.53 -1.85
N HIS A 180 -2.58 5.25 -0.78
CA HIS A 180 -1.19 5.59 -0.45
C HIS A 180 -0.52 4.64 0.55
N ILE A 181 -1.28 3.92 1.37
CA ILE A 181 -0.73 2.97 2.35
C ILE A 181 -0.94 1.54 1.88
N TRP A 182 -2.20 1.10 1.76
CA TRP A 182 -2.50 -0.32 1.55
C TRP A 182 -2.17 -0.83 0.14
N THR A 183 -2.47 -0.03 -0.90
CA THR A 183 -2.29 -0.45 -2.31
C THR A 183 -0.81 -0.52 -2.68
N LEU A 184 -0.01 0.48 -2.30
CA LEU A 184 1.44 0.49 -2.55
C LEU A 184 2.14 -0.70 -1.88
N LEU A 185 1.83 -0.96 -0.60
CA LEU A 185 2.37 -2.11 0.12
C LEU A 185 1.99 -3.44 -0.54
N LYS A 186 0.74 -3.58 -0.99
CA LYS A 186 0.29 -4.80 -1.69
C LYS A 186 1.08 -5.04 -2.98
N ILE A 187 1.31 -3.99 -3.77
CA ILE A 187 2.07 -4.10 -5.02
C ILE A 187 3.49 -4.56 -4.73
N LYS A 188 4.20 -3.91 -3.81
CA LYS A 188 5.60 -4.25 -3.48
C LYS A 188 5.75 -5.65 -2.86
N ARG A 189 4.83 -6.05 -1.99
CA ARG A 189 4.82 -7.41 -1.39
C ARG A 189 4.60 -8.52 -2.41
N ASN A 190 3.87 -8.27 -3.49
CA ASN A 190 3.62 -9.28 -4.53
C ASN A 190 4.90 -9.73 -5.25
N PHE A 191 5.99 -8.97 -5.15
CA PHE A 191 7.28 -9.31 -5.74
C PHE A 191 8.17 -10.14 -4.80
N ILE A 192 7.85 -10.23 -3.49
CA ILE A 192 8.63 -11.06 -2.55
C ILE A 192 8.31 -12.53 -2.76
N GLY A 193 9.36 -13.35 -2.86
CA GLY A 193 9.24 -14.81 -3.02
C GLY A 193 8.85 -15.26 -4.42
N LYS A 194 8.72 -14.32 -5.37
CA LYS A 194 8.49 -14.64 -6.79
C LYS A 194 9.79 -14.42 -7.58
N THR A 195 10.44 -15.52 -7.97
CA THR A 195 11.41 -15.49 -9.06
C THR A 195 10.65 -15.22 -10.35
N THR A 196 10.85 -14.05 -10.97
CA THR A 196 10.26 -13.80 -12.29
C THR A 196 11.25 -14.32 -13.32
N ILE A 197 10.90 -15.44 -13.96
CA ILE A 197 11.62 -15.92 -15.14
C ILE A 197 10.99 -15.22 -16.35
N GLN A 198 11.70 -14.26 -16.93
CA GLN A 198 11.33 -13.74 -18.25
C GLN A 198 12.13 -14.51 -19.30
N ILE A 199 11.41 -15.25 -20.15
CA ILE A 199 12.00 -15.92 -21.32
C ILE A 199 11.79 -14.97 -22.50
N MET A 200 12.87 -14.42 -23.04
CA MET A 200 12.83 -13.60 -24.25
C MET A 200 13.38 -14.44 -25.41
N ILE A 201 12.52 -14.75 -26.38
CA ILE A 201 12.94 -15.44 -27.62
C ILE A 201 13.25 -14.35 -28.65
N VAL A 202 14.52 -14.25 -29.03
CA VAL A 202 14.97 -13.29 -30.05
C VAL A 202 15.22 -14.06 -31.35
N ARG A 203 14.43 -13.79 -32.38
CA ARG A 203 14.70 -14.26 -33.76
C ARG A 203 15.63 -13.27 -34.44
N ILE A 204 16.83 -13.71 -34.82
CA ILE A 204 17.80 -12.87 -35.52
C ILE A 204 17.86 -13.31 -36.99
N ARG A 205 17.59 -12.38 -37.91
CA ARG A 205 17.82 -12.53 -39.35
C ARG A 205 19.25 -12.10 -39.68
N THR A 206 20.08 -13.02 -40.17
CA THR A 206 21.39 -12.67 -40.73
C THR A 206 21.26 -12.40 -42.23
N ARG A 207 22.22 -11.65 -42.79
CA ARG A 207 22.32 -11.31 -44.22
C ARG A 207 22.39 -12.55 -45.14
N THR A 208 22.68 -13.73 -44.57
CA THR A 208 22.82 -15.02 -45.25
C THR A 208 21.55 -15.89 -45.23
N SER A 209 20.38 -15.34 -44.86
CA SER A 209 19.07 -16.02 -44.97
C SER A 209 18.96 -17.34 -44.17
N ILE A 210 19.58 -17.40 -42.99
CA ILE A 210 19.29 -18.46 -42.01
C ILE A 210 18.76 -17.78 -40.75
N ASP A 211 17.45 -17.89 -40.53
CA ASP A 211 16.81 -17.46 -39.28
C ASP A 211 17.36 -18.33 -38.15
N LYS A 212 18.17 -17.77 -37.26
CA LYS A 212 18.60 -18.45 -36.03
C LYS A 212 17.77 -17.94 -34.86
N GLU A 213 17.04 -18.84 -34.22
CA GLU A 213 16.37 -18.57 -32.95
C GLU A 213 17.39 -18.63 -31.82
N ILE A 214 17.52 -17.54 -31.06
CA ILE A 214 18.28 -17.51 -29.81
C ILE A 214 17.27 -17.40 -28.67
N ILE A 215 17.31 -18.37 -27.76
CA ILE A 215 16.50 -18.36 -26.55
C ILE A 215 17.37 -17.81 -25.42
N LEU A 216 17.03 -16.62 -24.94
CA LEU A 216 17.62 -16.01 -23.76
C LEU A 216 16.69 -16.27 -22.57
N VAL A 217 17.21 -16.99 -21.57
CA VAL A 217 16.52 -17.16 -20.28
C VAL A 217 17.15 -16.19 -19.29
N ILE A 218 16.37 -15.18 -18.90
CA ILE A 218 16.80 -14.19 -17.91
C ILE A 218 16.10 -14.52 -16.59
N ASN A 219 16.88 -14.95 -15.61
CA ASN A 219 16.39 -15.12 -14.25
C ASN A 219 16.54 -13.79 -13.51
N ILE A 220 15.42 -13.13 -13.24
CA ILE A 220 15.37 -11.91 -12.44
C ILE A 220 15.03 -12.31 -11.01
N ILE A 221 16.01 -12.21 -10.13
CA ILE A 221 15.81 -12.37 -8.68
C ILE A 221 15.65 -10.97 -8.10
N PRO A 222 14.44 -10.58 -7.64
CA PRO A 222 14.26 -9.29 -6.97
C PRO A 222 14.92 -9.34 -5.60
N ILE A 223 16.11 -8.73 -5.47
CA ILE A 223 16.73 -8.42 -4.18
C ILE A 223 16.32 -6.98 -3.84
N PHE A 224 15.42 -6.83 -2.87
CA PHE A 224 14.98 -5.52 -2.35
C PHE A 224 15.99 -4.98 -1.30
N PRO A 225 16.01 -3.66 -1.01
CA PRO A 225 16.81 -2.62 -1.65
C PRO A 225 18.13 -2.29 -0.90
N PRO A 226 19.02 -1.43 -1.48
CA PRO A 226 18.78 -0.63 -2.68
C PRO A 226 19.16 -1.42 -3.93
N LEU A 227 18.13 -1.80 -4.69
CA LEU A 227 18.16 -2.26 -6.08
C LEU A 227 19.48 -2.92 -6.53
N ILE A 228 19.71 -4.16 -6.11
CA ILE A 228 20.57 -5.06 -6.87
C ILE A 228 19.64 -6.06 -7.56
N ILE A 229 19.34 -5.80 -8.83
CA ILE A 229 18.79 -6.85 -9.68
C ILE A 229 19.96 -7.79 -9.96
N ALA A 230 20.01 -8.92 -9.27
CA ALA A 230 20.91 -9.99 -9.69
C ALA A 230 20.31 -10.63 -10.94
N VAL A 231 20.79 -10.20 -12.10
CA VAL A 231 20.44 -10.78 -13.39
C VAL A 231 21.40 -11.95 -13.63
N VAL A 232 20.93 -13.18 -13.41
CA VAL A 232 21.69 -14.35 -13.89
C VAL A 232 21.25 -14.61 -15.32
N VAL A 233 22.03 -14.11 -16.27
CA VAL A 233 21.87 -14.43 -17.69
C VAL A 233 22.60 -15.74 -17.95
N SER A 234 21.85 -16.80 -18.23
CA SER A 234 22.44 -18.06 -18.73
C SER A 234 22.20 -18.11 -20.23
N LEU A 235 23.25 -17.96 -21.05
CA LEU A 235 23.15 -18.34 -22.46
C LEU A 235 23.15 -19.88 -22.53
N ILE A 236 22.05 -20.46 -22.99
CA ILE A 236 21.92 -21.90 -23.22
C ILE A 236 22.83 -22.32 -24.40
N THR A 237 23.12 -21.40 -25.32
CA THR A 237 24.03 -21.60 -26.44
C THR A 237 24.85 -20.32 -26.67
N THR A 238 26.18 -20.40 -26.79
CA THR A 238 26.98 -19.26 -27.29
C THR A 238 26.77 -19.16 -28.80
N PRO A 239 26.13 -18.13 -29.35
CA PRO A 239 25.90 -18.07 -30.77
C PRO A 239 27.22 -17.73 -31.48
N ILE A 240 27.63 -18.61 -32.38
CA ILE A 240 28.68 -18.32 -33.37
C ILE A 240 27.98 -17.72 -34.59
N PHE A 241 28.25 -16.44 -34.85
CA PHE A 241 27.76 -15.72 -36.03
C PHE A 241 28.92 -15.55 -37.00
N ASP A 242 28.82 -16.12 -38.22
CA ASP A 242 29.87 -16.08 -39.25
C ASP A 242 31.29 -16.33 -38.72
N GLY A 243 31.44 -17.34 -37.84
CA GLY A 243 32.75 -17.72 -37.28
C GLY A 243 33.30 -16.80 -36.19
N ARG A 244 32.57 -15.76 -35.77
CA ARG A 244 32.96 -14.84 -34.69
C ARG A 244 32.14 -15.04 -33.43
N ARG A 245 32.80 -14.87 -32.28
CA ARG A 245 32.14 -14.85 -30.96
C ARG A 245 31.48 -13.48 -30.79
N VAL A 246 30.21 -13.49 -30.41
CA VAL A 246 29.45 -12.28 -30.10
C VAL A 246 29.27 -12.19 -28.58
N ILE A 247 29.52 -11.01 -28.01
CA ILE A 247 29.24 -10.71 -26.61
C ILE A 247 27.93 -9.93 -26.53
N PHE A 248 27.09 -10.31 -25.58
CA PHE A 248 25.88 -9.57 -25.23
C PHE A 248 26.13 -8.76 -23.97
N TYR A 249 25.85 -7.46 -24.03
CA TYR A 249 25.76 -6.61 -22.85
C TYR A 249 24.29 -6.40 -22.53
N ILE A 250 23.88 -6.78 -21.31
CA ILE A 250 22.49 -6.64 -20.87
C ILE A 250 22.47 -5.64 -19.72
N ARG A 251 21.70 -4.58 -19.88
CA ARG A 251 21.44 -3.56 -18.87
C ARG A 251 19.97 -3.61 -18.48
N VAL A 252 19.68 -3.75 -17.20
CA VAL A 252 18.31 -3.73 -16.69
C VAL A 252 18.05 -2.37 -16.06
N LEU A 253 17.05 -1.66 -16.58
CA LEU A 253 16.59 -0.36 -16.10
C LEU A 253 15.23 -0.54 -15.41
N GLU A 254 14.78 0.49 -14.68
CA GLU A 254 13.55 0.40 -13.87
C GLU A 254 12.30 -0.02 -14.66
N ASN A 255 12.23 0.33 -15.95
CA ASN A 255 11.05 0.12 -16.78
C ASN A 255 11.28 -0.75 -18.04
N HIS A 256 12.52 -1.11 -18.37
CA HIS A 256 12.85 -1.91 -19.56
C HIS A 256 14.24 -2.56 -19.48
N ILE A 257 14.51 -3.50 -20.38
CA ILE A 257 15.81 -4.17 -20.53
C ILE A 257 16.44 -3.69 -21.83
N GLU A 258 17.67 -3.20 -21.76
CA GLU A 258 18.50 -2.84 -22.92
C GLU A 258 19.51 -3.96 -23.21
N ILE A 259 19.65 -4.31 -24.49
CA ILE A 259 20.59 -5.31 -24.98
C ILE A 259 21.48 -4.64 -26.02
N GLU A 260 22.77 -4.52 -25.74
CA GLU A 260 23.77 -4.01 -26.67
C GLU A 260 24.63 -5.16 -27.22
N PHE A 261 24.93 -5.07 -28.52
CA PHE A 261 25.73 -6.05 -29.25
C PHE A 261 27.18 -5.60 -29.29
N GLY A 262 28.10 -6.44 -28.79
CA GLY A 262 29.54 -6.26 -28.97
C GLY A 262 30.14 -7.38 -29.84
N SER A 263 30.95 -7.02 -30.83
CA SER A 263 31.79 -7.95 -31.58
C SER A 263 33.21 -7.95 -31.01
N ILE A 264 33.87 -9.12 -30.96
CA ILE A 264 35.33 -9.22 -30.92
C ILE A 264 35.85 -9.26 -32.35
#